data_AF-A0A9N8DD85-F1
#
_entry.id   AF-A0A9N8DD85-F1
#
_cell.length_a   1.000
_cell.length_b   1.000
_cell.length_c   1.000
_cell.angle_alpha   90.00
_cell.angle_beta   90.00
_cell.angle_gamma   90.00
#
_symmetry.space_group_name_H-M   'P 1'
#
loop_
_entity.id
_entity.type
_entity.pdbx_description
1 polymer ?
#
loop_
_entity_poly.entity_id
_entity_poly.type
_entity_poly.pdbx_seq_one_letter_code
_entity_poly.pdbx_strand_id
1 'polypeptide(L)'
;MGINCSKCKSAKEKLKPSLISAVAPSDAPPLISDKEAAILAIEENVDAYVNAIAPSLRADPSVTLAAVTISGDYLEYASADLRGNKQVVHAAISSGHPKALKFASKELKEDKETVLMAVKTHWQSLEYVSYFMRGDREVINQTISAHEGAATYALHLTAWWLLAEKTFVLEIVSRFPQAMRHVPDQFLEDKDVALAAISQHPLNITYFSENIKDDEIVMLKAIEECKKEQSARTAKRILSTILQHASERLKDERGVMLAAIQQDGMVLRYASNALRQDRQCVMAAASRTPEALKYALGGLNQDQDCLIAAGLWDDQSTINKEEVKTHHEAVEHNSPKIVLSTRFSLSENCTGTATNFAVLLKHHPYISGESRKDNNFVVYSPNAFEKDTCDPKWTSLNWPCRGTCDTCLKEDPTLKTGKPKRGSCWRYSFRYQLQHAKDSNGFMVQVVEFREIKRRKVKRHARTRIERCLGKGQEIETRMANDLGVKIFRIYQPGDYKGTSTYMLGLEFRQEDIDRLVDKVKEWYRGKCLDMTETEIYATDEGATSSEEEEETSEEEIDLLWVKKTWRWRYP
;
A
#
# COMPACT_ATOMS: atom_id res chain seq x y z
N MET A 1 27.46 38.46 32.82
CA MET A 1 27.57 39.48 33.88
C MET A 1 28.23 40.70 33.28
N GLY A 2 27.53 41.84 33.24
CA GLY A 2 28.04 43.07 32.64
C GLY A 2 29.05 43.76 33.55
N ILE A 3 30.20 44.15 32.98
CA ILE A 3 31.09 45.15 33.57
C ILE A 3 31.06 46.37 32.65
N ASN A 4 30.23 47.32 33.05
CA ASN A 4 30.03 48.61 32.41
C ASN A 4 31.13 49.55 32.92
N CYS A 5 32.29 49.60 32.24
CA CYS A 5 33.36 50.54 32.58
C CYS A 5 33.12 51.88 31.88
N SER A 6 32.77 52.91 32.67
CA SER A 6 32.48 54.28 32.22
C SER A 6 33.68 55.00 31.60
N LYS A 7 34.91 54.47 31.73
CA LYS A 7 36.12 55.01 31.07
C LYS A 7 36.33 54.52 29.63
N CYS A 8 35.60 53.49 29.16
CA CYS A 8 35.63 53.08 27.76
C CYS A 8 34.67 53.89 26.88
N LYS A 9 33.70 54.61 27.46
CA LYS A 9 32.78 55.48 26.71
C LYS A 9 33.45 56.77 26.22
N SER A 10 34.38 57.35 26.98
CA SER A 10 35.04 58.60 26.58
C SER A 10 36.13 58.44 25.51
N ALA A 11 36.51 57.21 25.16
CA ALA A 11 37.41 56.93 24.03
C ALA A 11 36.64 56.66 22.73
N LYS A 12 35.40 56.15 22.80
CA LYS A 12 34.50 55.95 21.64
C LYS A 12 33.83 57.23 21.13
N GLU A 13 33.91 58.33 21.88
CA GLU A 13 33.33 59.64 21.50
C GLU A 13 34.32 60.65 20.92
N LYS A 14 35.62 60.31 20.80
CA LYS A 14 36.63 61.25 20.29
C LYS A 14 37.16 60.99 18.88
N LEU A 15 36.67 59.97 18.18
CA LEU A 15 37.00 59.72 16.77
C LEU A 15 35.75 59.26 15.99
N LYS A 16 34.93 60.22 15.59
CA LYS A 16 33.99 60.15 14.46
C LYS A 16 34.25 61.39 13.59
N PRO A 17 33.86 61.42 12.32
CA PRO A 17 34.24 60.56 11.21
C PRO A 17 34.73 61.48 10.07
N SER A 18 36.04 61.71 9.95
CA SER A 18 36.58 62.63 8.92
C SER A 18 37.16 61.93 7.69
N LEU A 19 36.78 60.67 7.43
CA LEU A 19 37.22 59.94 6.23
C LEU A 19 36.10 59.41 5.33
N ILE A 20 34.83 59.64 5.67
CA ILE A 20 33.71 59.30 4.78
C ILE A 20 32.87 60.56 4.58
N SER A 21 33.30 61.37 3.62
CA SER A 21 32.52 62.47 3.06
C SER A 21 31.22 61.94 2.49
N ALA A 22 30.10 62.59 2.84
CA ALA A 22 28.81 62.38 2.21
C ALA A 22 28.89 62.70 0.71
N VAL A 23 28.61 61.71 -0.14
CA VAL A 23 28.43 61.86 -1.60
C VAL A 23 27.09 61.20 -1.99
N ALA A 24 26.43 61.82 -2.96
CA ALA A 24 25.11 61.50 -3.50
C ALA A 24 24.91 60.04 -3.94
N PRO A 25 23.65 59.56 -4.07
CA PRO A 25 23.36 58.22 -4.54
C PRO A 25 23.50 58.15 -6.07
N SER A 26 24.73 58.19 -6.57
CA SER A 26 25.08 57.78 -7.95
C SER A 26 26.53 57.32 -8.12
N ASP A 27 27.39 57.48 -7.12
CA ASP A 27 28.81 57.17 -7.26
C ASP A 27 29.19 55.97 -6.39
N ALA A 28 29.89 55.00 -6.99
CA ALA A 28 30.44 53.86 -6.26
C ALA A 28 31.27 54.37 -5.06
N PRO A 29 31.18 53.72 -3.88
CA PRO A 29 31.92 54.13 -2.70
C PRO A 29 33.42 54.28 -3.03
N PRO A 30 34.11 55.31 -2.49
CA PRO A 30 35.51 55.56 -2.78
C PRO A 30 36.35 54.33 -2.42
N LEU A 31 37.36 54.05 -3.25
CA LEU A 31 38.23 52.88 -3.07
C LEU A 31 38.91 52.93 -1.70
N ILE A 32 38.67 51.92 -0.87
CA ILE A 32 39.29 51.77 0.46
C ILE A 32 40.68 51.16 0.27
N SER A 33 41.71 51.97 0.50
CA SER A 33 43.12 51.57 0.37
C SER A 33 43.88 51.47 1.69
N ASP A 34 43.25 51.85 2.81
CA ASP A 34 43.80 51.68 4.15
C ASP A 34 43.35 50.34 4.78
N LYS A 35 44.29 49.64 5.41
CA LYS A 35 44.06 48.28 5.93
C LYS A 35 43.08 48.26 7.12
N GLU A 36 43.22 49.20 8.06
CA GLU A 36 42.33 49.25 9.24
C GLU A 36 40.92 49.68 8.84
N ALA A 37 40.81 50.66 7.95
CA ALA A 37 39.54 51.08 7.38
C ALA A 37 38.83 49.95 6.61
N ALA A 38 39.58 49.13 5.87
CA ALA A 38 39.04 47.98 5.15
C ALA A 38 38.47 46.91 6.11
N ILE A 39 39.18 46.58 7.19
CA ILE A 39 38.71 45.61 8.19
C ILE A 39 37.45 46.13 8.90
N LEU A 40 37.44 47.40 9.32
CA LEU A 40 36.27 48.01 9.95
C LEU A 40 35.05 48.02 9.01
N ALA A 41 35.24 48.33 7.73
CA ALA A 41 34.17 48.31 6.74
C ALA A 41 33.62 46.90 6.51
N ILE A 42 34.48 45.87 6.49
CA ILE A 42 34.09 44.46 6.41
C ILE A 42 33.25 44.07 7.65
N GLU A 43 33.72 44.40 8.85
CA GLU A 43 33.03 44.09 10.11
C GLU A 43 31.66 44.79 10.21
N GLU A 44 31.52 45.98 9.62
CA GLU A 44 30.26 46.72 9.60
C GLU A 44 29.26 46.12 8.59
N ASN A 45 29.67 45.96 7.33
CA ASN A 45 28.85 45.40 6.27
C ASN A 45 29.69 44.96 5.06
N VAL A 46 30.19 43.72 5.11
CA VAL A 46 31.07 43.20 4.07
C VAL A 46 30.43 43.17 2.67
N ASP A 47 29.12 42.94 2.52
CA ASP A 47 28.42 42.98 1.22
C ASP A 47 28.45 44.38 0.58
N ALA A 48 28.28 45.44 1.39
CA ALA A 48 28.27 46.82 0.91
C ALA A 48 29.67 47.28 0.45
N TYR A 49 30.73 46.77 1.08
CA TYR A 49 32.07 47.33 0.92
C TYR A 49 33.07 46.43 0.18
N VAL A 50 32.80 45.15 -0.05
CA VAL A 50 33.79 44.22 -0.67
C VAL A 50 34.29 44.71 -2.04
N ASN A 51 33.41 45.35 -2.82
CA ASN A 51 33.76 45.91 -4.13
C ASN A 51 34.58 47.21 -4.03
N ALA A 52 34.47 47.94 -2.92
CA ALA A 52 35.23 49.16 -2.66
C ALA A 52 36.64 48.91 -2.13
N ILE A 53 36.95 47.70 -1.65
CA ILE A 53 38.29 47.37 -1.14
C ILE A 53 39.29 47.32 -2.30
N ALA A 54 40.41 48.03 -2.15
CA ALA A 54 41.49 48.06 -3.15
C ALA A 54 42.03 46.65 -3.46
N PRO A 55 42.35 46.32 -4.72
CA PRO A 55 42.87 45.00 -5.09
C PRO A 55 44.12 44.57 -4.31
N SER A 56 44.99 45.52 -3.94
CA SER A 56 46.17 45.27 -3.10
C SER A 56 45.81 44.76 -1.70
N LEU A 57 44.72 45.26 -1.12
CA LEU A 57 44.22 44.82 0.18
C LEU A 57 43.46 43.49 0.10
N ARG A 58 42.85 43.15 -1.05
CA ARG A 58 42.31 41.81 -1.29
C ARG A 58 43.39 40.73 -1.44
N ALA A 59 44.65 41.14 -1.57
CA ALA A 59 45.81 40.27 -1.51
C ALA A 59 46.44 40.24 -0.09
N ASP A 60 45.95 41.04 0.86
CA ASP A 60 46.39 41.00 2.25
C ASP A 60 45.68 39.86 3.00
N PRO A 61 46.42 38.94 3.64
CA PRO A 61 45.83 37.81 4.36
C PRO A 61 44.90 38.23 5.51
N SER A 62 45.20 39.32 6.23
CA SER A 62 44.40 39.74 7.39
C SER A 62 43.05 40.31 6.95
N VAL A 63 43.04 41.15 5.92
CA VAL A 63 41.81 41.71 5.35
C VAL A 63 40.93 40.59 4.77
N THR A 64 41.55 39.66 4.04
CA THR A 64 40.84 38.52 3.45
C THR A 64 40.28 37.59 4.52
N LEU A 65 41.06 37.27 5.57
CA LEU A 65 40.60 36.46 6.69
C LEU A 65 39.37 37.08 7.37
N ALA A 66 39.40 38.39 7.65
CA ALA A 66 38.25 39.09 8.23
C ALA A 66 36.98 38.94 7.39
N ALA A 67 37.10 39.06 6.06
CA ALA A 67 35.96 38.89 5.15
C ALA A 67 35.45 37.45 5.12
N VAL A 68 36.33 36.47 4.90
CA VAL A 68 35.92 35.07 4.72
C VAL A 68 35.38 34.43 6.01
N THR A 69 35.73 34.96 7.18
CA THR A 69 35.14 34.52 8.45
C THR A 69 33.69 34.98 8.64
N ILE A 70 33.27 36.05 7.95
CA ILE A 70 31.86 36.48 7.93
C ILE A 70 31.09 35.65 6.92
N SER A 71 31.61 35.53 5.68
CA SER A 71 31.06 34.63 4.67
C SER A 71 32.15 34.08 3.76
N GLY A 72 32.25 32.76 3.67
CA GLY A 72 33.25 32.07 2.87
C GLY A 72 33.13 32.35 1.37
N ASP A 73 31.98 32.84 0.89
CA ASP A 73 31.78 33.21 -0.51
C ASP A 73 32.68 34.41 -0.91
N TYR A 74 33.13 35.23 0.05
CA TYR A 74 34.05 36.34 -0.23
C TYR A 74 35.44 35.90 -0.69
N LEU A 75 35.75 34.61 -0.61
CA LEU A 75 36.93 34.03 -1.24
C LEU A 75 36.97 34.32 -2.76
N GLU A 76 35.82 34.59 -3.40
CA GLU A 76 35.74 35.07 -4.78
C GLU A 76 36.59 36.32 -5.07
N TYR A 77 36.69 37.22 -4.10
CA TYR A 77 37.36 38.52 -4.25
C TYR A 77 38.84 38.48 -3.88
N ALA A 78 39.29 37.44 -3.18
CA ALA A 78 40.67 37.26 -2.76
C ALA A 78 41.62 37.13 -3.95
N SER A 79 42.91 37.45 -3.77
CA SER A 79 43.93 37.19 -4.78
C SER A 79 44.08 35.68 -5.08
N ALA A 80 44.63 35.33 -6.23
CA ALA A 80 44.84 33.93 -6.61
C ALA A 80 45.69 33.17 -5.57
N ASP A 81 46.73 33.82 -5.03
CA ASP A 81 47.60 33.25 -4.00
C ASP A 81 46.83 32.91 -2.71
N LEU A 82 45.89 33.78 -2.30
CA LEU A 82 45.07 33.53 -1.10
C LEU A 82 43.98 32.50 -1.34
N ARG A 83 43.46 32.36 -2.56
CA ARG A 83 42.59 31.23 -2.95
C ARG A 83 43.35 29.90 -3.00
N GLY A 84 44.68 29.94 -3.11
CA GLY A 84 45.59 28.81 -2.93
C GLY A 84 46.07 28.60 -1.49
N ASN A 85 45.75 29.51 -0.57
CA ASN A 85 46.22 29.43 0.80
C ASN A 85 45.27 28.57 1.64
N LYS A 86 45.77 27.41 2.08
CA LYS A 86 44.97 26.43 2.85
C LYS A 86 44.35 27.01 4.11
N GLN A 87 45.04 27.89 4.85
CA GLN A 87 44.50 28.50 6.08
C GLN A 87 43.33 29.43 5.78
N VAL A 88 43.43 30.26 4.75
CA VAL A 88 42.36 31.18 4.33
C VAL A 88 41.15 30.39 3.83
N VAL A 89 41.38 29.35 3.02
CA VAL A 89 40.30 28.50 2.50
C VAL A 89 39.63 27.70 3.61
N HIS A 90 40.36 27.16 4.57
CA HIS A 90 39.79 26.46 5.74
C HIS A 90 38.95 27.40 6.61
N ALA A 91 39.40 28.66 6.79
CA ALA A 91 38.61 29.67 7.49
C ALA A 91 37.31 29.99 6.72
N ALA A 92 37.38 30.12 5.39
CA ALA A 92 36.22 30.33 4.54
C ALA A 92 35.22 29.16 4.61
N ILE A 93 35.71 27.92 4.57
CA ILE A 93 34.88 26.70 4.71
C ILE A 93 34.21 26.67 6.09
N SER A 94 34.94 27.01 7.13
CA SER A 94 34.46 26.99 8.52
C SER A 94 33.40 28.06 8.80
N SER A 95 33.30 29.09 7.95
CA SER A 95 32.35 30.19 8.13
C SER A 95 30.89 29.77 7.87
N GLY A 96 30.64 28.57 7.34
CA GLY A 96 29.29 28.05 7.20
C GLY A 96 28.65 28.15 5.81
N HIS A 97 29.41 28.41 4.74
CA HIS A 97 28.87 28.54 3.39
C HIS A 97 29.36 27.45 2.41
N PRO A 98 28.46 26.79 1.65
CA PRO A 98 28.83 25.69 0.77
C PRO A 98 29.63 26.14 -0.47
N LYS A 99 29.61 27.43 -0.86
CA LYS A 99 30.32 27.91 -2.05
C LYS A 99 31.75 28.36 -1.77
N ALA A 100 32.22 28.33 -0.53
CA ALA A 100 33.62 28.65 -0.21
C ALA A 100 34.58 27.83 -1.10
N LEU A 101 34.31 26.53 -1.27
CA LEU A 101 35.13 25.67 -2.12
C LEU A 101 35.06 26.02 -3.62
N LYS A 102 33.98 26.67 -4.11
CA LYS A 102 33.83 27.12 -5.50
C LYS A 102 34.98 28.03 -5.93
N PHE A 103 35.46 28.88 -5.03
CA PHE A 103 36.46 29.91 -5.33
C PHE A 103 37.88 29.50 -4.98
N ALA A 104 38.06 28.39 -4.27
CA ALA A 104 39.38 27.83 -4.00
C ALA A 104 40.15 27.49 -5.29
N SER A 105 41.47 27.47 -5.17
CA SER A 105 42.40 26.99 -6.19
C SER A 105 42.08 25.55 -6.62
N LYS A 106 42.54 25.14 -7.80
CA LYS A 106 42.31 23.78 -8.31
C LYS A 106 42.97 22.74 -7.41
N GLU A 107 44.16 23.08 -6.93
CA GLU A 107 44.99 22.26 -6.04
C GLU A 107 44.25 21.96 -4.74
N LEU A 108 43.61 22.96 -4.11
CA LEU A 108 42.84 22.75 -2.88
C LEU A 108 41.49 22.06 -3.08
N LYS A 109 40.92 22.10 -4.30
CA LYS A 109 39.74 21.29 -4.66
C LYS A 109 40.06 19.81 -4.86
N GLU A 110 41.35 19.48 -4.98
CA GLU A 110 41.88 18.12 -5.05
C GLU A 110 42.58 17.68 -3.75
N ASP A 111 42.84 18.62 -2.83
CA ASP A 111 43.38 18.31 -1.50
C ASP A 111 42.33 17.60 -0.65
N LYS A 112 42.53 16.30 -0.44
CA LYS A 112 41.60 15.43 0.28
C LYS A 112 41.22 15.95 1.67
N GLU A 113 42.15 16.52 2.41
CA GLU A 113 41.87 17.09 3.74
C GLU A 113 40.93 18.29 3.66
N THR A 114 41.20 19.23 2.74
CA THR A 114 40.34 20.40 2.49
C THR A 114 38.95 19.99 2.00
N VAL A 115 38.88 19.02 1.08
CA VAL A 115 37.61 18.50 0.57
C VAL A 115 36.80 17.82 1.67
N LEU A 116 37.42 16.95 2.48
CA LEU A 116 36.74 16.29 3.59
C LEU A 116 36.25 17.30 4.63
N MET A 117 37.02 18.34 4.93
CA MET A 117 36.56 19.44 5.78
C MET A 117 35.33 20.12 5.18
N ALA A 118 35.38 20.47 3.89
CA ALA A 118 34.28 21.15 3.22
C ALA A 118 32.96 20.35 3.24
N VAL A 119 33.01 19.06 2.87
CA VAL A 119 31.80 18.21 2.85
C VAL A 119 31.30 17.87 4.25
N LYS A 120 32.18 17.84 5.26
CA LYS A 120 31.79 17.67 6.68
C LYS A 120 31.06 18.89 7.21
N THR A 121 31.50 20.10 6.85
CA THR A 121 30.83 21.34 7.27
C THR A 121 29.53 21.54 6.51
N HIS A 122 29.56 21.40 5.18
CA HIS A 122 28.38 21.47 4.31
C HIS A 122 28.45 20.43 3.20
N TRP A 123 27.56 19.45 3.25
CA TRP A 123 27.49 18.37 2.26
C TRP A 123 27.24 18.89 0.83
N GLN A 124 26.58 20.05 0.65
CA GLN A 124 26.39 20.69 -0.66
C GLN A 124 27.72 21.14 -1.31
N SER A 125 28.80 21.28 -0.53
CA SER A 125 30.11 21.65 -1.06
C SER A 125 30.63 20.64 -2.08
N LEU A 126 30.09 19.41 -2.09
CA LEU A 126 30.40 18.38 -3.09
C LEU A 126 30.20 18.87 -4.54
N GLU A 127 29.29 19.82 -4.78
CA GLU A 127 29.09 20.45 -6.10
C GLU A 127 30.34 21.16 -6.65
N TYR A 128 31.25 21.57 -5.77
CA TYR A 128 32.44 22.35 -6.11
C TYR A 128 33.74 21.54 -5.97
N VAL A 129 33.66 20.32 -5.45
CA VAL A 129 34.75 19.36 -5.39
C VAL A 129 35.15 18.94 -6.80
N SER A 130 36.44 18.69 -7.04
CA SER A 130 36.92 18.24 -8.35
C SER A 130 36.26 16.90 -8.74
N TYR A 131 36.15 16.66 -10.06
CA TYR A 131 35.56 15.42 -10.55
C TYR A 131 36.31 14.17 -10.05
N PHE A 132 37.63 14.25 -9.91
CA PHE A 132 38.46 13.18 -9.35
C PHE A 132 38.09 12.87 -7.89
N MET A 133 37.92 13.90 -7.07
CA MET A 133 37.57 13.74 -5.65
C MET A 133 36.11 13.30 -5.43
N ARG A 134 35.21 13.51 -6.40
CA ARG A 134 33.87 12.88 -6.42
C ARG A 134 33.90 11.39 -6.72
N GLY A 135 35.07 10.85 -7.06
CA GLY A 135 35.33 9.42 -7.13
C GLY A 135 36.08 8.87 -5.93
N ASP A 136 36.41 9.69 -4.92
CA ASP A 136 36.99 9.21 -3.67
C ASP A 136 35.87 8.68 -2.76
N ARG A 137 36.00 7.41 -2.37
CA ARG A 137 35.00 6.69 -1.58
C ARG A 137 34.76 7.33 -0.22
N GLU A 138 35.79 7.87 0.43
CA GLU A 138 35.67 8.49 1.75
C GLU A 138 34.91 9.81 1.66
N VAL A 139 35.20 10.63 0.65
CA VAL A 139 34.47 11.88 0.39
C VAL A 139 32.98 11.62 0.16
N ILE A 140 32.64 10.64 -0.69
CA ILE A 140 31.24 10.32 -0.95
C ILE A 140 30.58 9.70 0.27
N ASN A 141 31.22 8.75 0.97
CA ASN A 141 30.65 8.14 2.18
C ASN A 141 30.40 9.15 3.30
N GLN A 142 31.28 10.13 3.45
CA GLN A 142 31.09 11.23 4.38
C GLN A 142 29.87 12.10 4.00
N THR A 143 29.68 12.36 2.71
CA THR A 143 28.59 13.20 2.19
C THR A 143 27.23 12.50 2.33
N ILE A 144 27.13 11.24 1.91
CA ILE A 144 25.87 10.47 1.97
C ILE A 144 25.41 10.22 3.41
N SER A 145 26.35 10.22 4.38
CA SER A 145 26.04 10.02 5.80
C SER A 145 25.70 11.32 6.55
N ALA A 146 25.77 12.49 5.89
CA ALA A 146 25.61 13.78 6.55
C ALA A 146 24.15 14.20 6.76
N HIS A 147 23.26 13.86 5.83
CA HIS A 147 21.85 14.27 5.86
C HIS A 147 20.99 13.32 5.01
N GLU A 148 19.71 13.16 5.37
CA GLU A 148 18.75 12.25 4.71
C GLU A 148 18.61 12.49 3.19
N GLY A 149 18.49 13.76 2.79
CA GLY A 149 18.49 14.18 1.37
C GLY A 149 19.87 14.19 0.67
N ALA A 150 20.98 14.13 1.40
CA ALA A 150 22.32 14.26 0.82
C ALA A 150 22.71 13.05 -0.05
N ALA A 151 22.21 11.86 0.28
CA ALA A 151 22.53 10.65 -0.47
C ALA A 151 22.15 10.76 -1.95
N THR A 152 20.92 11.20 -2.25
CA THR A 152 20.45 11.40 -3.63
C THR A 152 21.34 12.39 -4.40
N TYR A 153 21.60 13.52 -3.76
CA TYR A 153 22.39 14.60 -4.37
C TYR A 153 23.83 14.15 -4.63
N ALA A 154 24.46 13.51 -3.65
CA ALA A 154 25.83 13.03 -3.77
C ALA A 154 25.98 11.92 -4.81
N LEU A 155 25.06 10.95 -4.86
CA LEU A 155 25.09 9.88 -5.84
C LEU A 155 24.90 10.39 -7.28
N HIS A 156 24.12 11.47 -7.47
CA HIS A 156 24.02 12.13 -8.78
C HIS A 156 25.35 12.75 -9.26
N LEU A 157 26.16 13.24 -8.32
CA LEU A 157 27.44 13.89 -8.62
C LEU A 157 28.64 12.93 -8.58
N THR A 158 28.43 11.71 -8.08
CA THR A 158 29.48 10.71 -7.89
C THR A 158 30.07 10.32 -9.23
N ALA A 159 31.40 10.18 -9.28
CA ALA A 159 32.07 9.79 -10.51
C ALA A 159 31.69 8.36 -10.92
N TRP A 160 31.55 8.13 -12.23
CA TRP A 160 31.03 6.86 -12.76
C TRP A 160 31.90 5.65 -12.38
N TRP A 161 33.22 5.82 -12.21
CA TRP A 161 34.10 4.70 -11.85
C TRP A 161 33.86 4.18 -10.43
N LEU A 162 33.51 5.06 -9.49
CA LEU A 162 33.15 4.63 -8.13
C LEU A 162 31.78 3.94 -8.15
N LEU A 163 30.81 4.45 -8.93
CA LEU A 163 29.54 3.78 -9.17
C LEU A 163 29.68 2.47 -9.94
N ALA A 164 30.79 2.26 -10.66
CA ALA A 164 31.11 1.01 -11.33
C ALA A 164 31.72 -0.04 -10.39
N GLU A 165 32.01 0.29 -9.13
CA GLU A 165 32.48 -0.68 -8.13
C GLU A 165 31.31 -1.41 -7.46
N LYS A 166 31.23 -2.72 -7.66
CA LYS A 166 30.19 -3.57 -7.03
C LYS A 166 30.14 -3.40 -5.51
N THR A 167 31.29 -3.31 -4.85
CA THR A 167 31.36 -3.19 -3.38
C THR A 167 30.82 -1.85 -2.88
N PHE A 168 30.95 -0.80 -3.67
CA PHE A 168 30.37 0.51 -3.37
C PHE A 168 28.86 0.48 -3.62
N VAL A 169 28.42 -0.08 -4.75
CA VAL A 169 26.99 -0.26 -5.07
C VAL A 169 26.27 -1.06 -3.98
N LEU A 170 26.84 -2.19 -3.56
CA LEU A 170 26.29 -3.01 -2.47
C LEU A 170 26.18 -2.22 -1.16
N GLU A 171 27.19 -1.41 -0.82
CA GLU A 171 27.16 -0.59 0.38
C GLU A 171 26.00 0.42 0.34
N ILE A 172 25.83 1.14 -0.78
CA ILE A 172 24.82 2.20 -0.87
C ILE A 172 23.40 1.64 -0.93
N VAL A 173 23.14 0.58 -1.69
CA VAL A 173 21.79 -0.02 -1.77
C VAL A 173 21.37 -0.68 -0.47
N SER A 174 22.33 -1.09 0.37
CA SER A 174 22.06 -1.67 1.69
C SER A 174 21.77 -0.63 2.77
N ARG A 175 22.08 0.64 2.52
CA ARG A 175 21.98 1.73 3.52
C ARG A 175 20.94 2.78 3.16
N PHE A 176 20.72 3.00 1.87
CA PHE A 176 19.94 4.13 1.38
C PHE A 176 18.91 3.63 0.35
N PRO A 177 17.63 3.49 0.72
CA PRO A 177 16.56 3.03 -0.19
C PRO A 177 16.49 3.81 -1.51
N GLN A 178 16.75 5.12 -1.46
CA GLN A 178 16.74 6.05 -2.58
C GLN A 178 17.93 5.90 -3.55
N ALA A 179 18.93 5.07 -3.24
CA ALA A 179 20.11 4.87 -4.08
C ALA A 179 19.82 4.10 -5.37
N MET A 180 18.74 3.31 -5.41
CA MET A 180 18.40 2.45 -6.55
C MET A 180 18.31 3.20 -7.89
N ARG A 181 17.85 4.46 -7.88
CA ARG A 181 17.76 5.30 -9.08
C ARG A 181 19.11 5.67 -9.71
N HIS A 182 20.21 5.47 -8.98
CA HIS A 182 21.58 5.80 -9.41
C HIS A 182 22.42 4.54 -9.67
N VAL A 183 21.88 3.34 -9.46
CA VAL A 183 22.58 2.08 -9.72
C VAL A 183 22.77 1.92 -11.23
N PRO A 184 24.02 1.75 -11.72
CA PRO A 184 24.27 1.52 -13.14
C PRO A 184 23.60 0.23 -13.65
N ASP A 185 23.12 0.26 -14.89
CA ASP A 185 22.38 -0.84 -15.53
C ASP A 185 23.08 -2.20 -15.43
N GLN A 186 24.42 -2.22 -15.47
CA GLN A 186 25.21 -3.46 -15.35
C GLN A 186 24.95 -4.23 -14.04
N PHE A 187 24.49 -3.55 -12.98
CA PHE A 187 24.18 -4.15 -11.69
C PHE A 187 22.69 -4.50 -11.53
N LEU A 188 21.84 -4.10 -12.47
CA LEU A 188 20.43 -4.52 -12.53
C LEU A 188 20.26 -5.96 -13.04
N GLU A 189 21.37 -6.60 -13.41
CA GLU A 189 21.53 -8.03 -13.71
C GLU A 189 22.33 -8.76 -12.62
N ASP A 190 22.66 -8.10 -11.50
CA ASP A 190 23.44 -8.69 -10.40
C ASP A 190 22.53 -9.15 -9.26
N LYS A 191 22.58 -10.45 -8.96
CA LYS A 191 21.76 -11.10 -7.94
C LYS A 191 22.05 -10.59 -6.53
N ASP A 192 23.32 -10.32 -6.19
CA ASP A 192 23.66 -9.85 -4.84
C ASP A 192 23.13 -8.43 -4.60
N VAL A 193 23.21 -7.58 -5.63
CA VAL A 193 22.64 -6.24 -5.60
C VAL A 193 21.12 -6.30 -5.46
N ALA A 194 20.45 -7.22 -6.17
CA ALA A 194 19.01 -7.47 -6.02
C ALA A 194 18.63 -7.85 -4.60
N LEU A 195 19.32 -8.83 -4.01
CA LEU A 195 19.03 -9.29 -2.65
C LEU A 195 19.28 -8.19 -1.60
N ALA A 196 20.36 -7.42 -1.75
CA ALA A 196 20.65 -6.29 -0.87
C ALA A 196 19.58 -5.19 -0.96
N ALA A 197 19.19 -4.80 -2.18
CA ALA A 197 18.18 -3.77 -2.41
C ALA A 197 16.79 -4.21 -1.92
N ILE A 198 16.38 -5.44 -2.19
CA ILE A 198 15.08 -5.99 -1.76
C ILE A 198 14.99 -6.07 -0.23
N SER A 199 16.12 -6.31 0.45
CA SER A 199 16.18 -6.31 1.91
C SER A 199 15.89 -4.94 2.54
N GLN A 200 16.02 -3.84 1.78
CA GLN A 200 15.57 -2.51 2.21
C GLN A 200 14.07 -2.31 1.96
N HIS A 201 13.61 -2.67 0.77
CA HIS A 201 12.20 -2.58 0.42
C HIS A 201 11.86 -3.56 -0.72
N PRO A 202 10.82 -4.39 -0.57
CA PRO A 202 10.53 -5.46 -1.53
C PRO A 202 10.16 -4.99 -2.95
N LEU A 203 9.60 -3.78 -3.12
CA LEU A 203 9.35 -3.21 -4.45
C LEU A 203 10.61 -2.85 -5.23
N ASN A 204 11.81 -2.89 -4.63
CA ASN A 204 13.05 -2.67 -5.37
C ASN A 204 13.28 -3.73 -6.45
N ILE A 205 12.62 -4.90 -6.36
CA ILE A 205 12.61 -5.91 -7.43
C ILE A 205 12.16 -5.35 -8.80
N THR A 206 11.38 -4.27 -8.81
CA THR A 206 10.85 -3.66 -10.05
C THR A 206 11.92 -3.01 -10.93
N TYR A 207 13.06 -2.61 -10.34
CA TYR A 207 14.20 -2.03 -11.06
C TYR A 207 14.99 -3.05 -11.87
N PHE A 208 14.96 -4.32 -11.47
CA PHE A 208 15.81 -5.36 -12.05
C PHE A 208 15.21 -5.92 -13.34
N SER A 209 16.07 -6.60 -14.11
CA SER A 209 15.66 -7.25 -15.36
C SER A 209 14.64 -8.36 -15.14
N GLU A 210 13.98 -8.78 -16.23
CA GLU A 210 13.09 -9.94 -16.19
C GLU A 210 13.83 -11.24 -15.83
N ASN A 211 15.13 -11.34 -16.14
CA ASN A 211 15.94 -12.49 -15.75
C ASN A 211 16.13 -12.56 -14.22
N ILE A 212 16.38 -11.42 -13.58
CA ILE A 212 16.49 -11.34 -12.12
C ILE A 212 15.14 -11.57 -11.44
N LYS A 213 14.05 -11.04 -12.01
CA LYS A 213 12.68 -11.30 -11.53
C LYS A 213 12.26 -12.77 -11.69
N ASP A 214 12.84 -13.49 -12.64
CA ASP A 214 12.64 -14.94 -12.82
C ASP A 214 13.53 -15.78 -11.89
N ASP A 215 14.43 -15.19 -11.09
CA ASP A 215 15.21 -15.95 -10.10
C ASP A 215 14.36 -16.29 -8.87
N GLU A 216 14.27 -17.58 -8.54
CA GLU A 216 13.46 -18.08 -7.43
C GLU A 216 13.89 -17.49 -6.08
N ILE A 217 15.20 -17.37 -5.82
CA ILE A 217 15.72 -16.87 -4.53
C ILE A 217 15.40 -15.38 -4.39
N VAL A 218 15.57 -14.60 -5.47
CA VAL A 218 15.22 -13.18 -5.50
C VAL A 218 13.72 -12.98 -5.26
N MET A 219 12.88 -13.78 -5.93
CA MET A 219 11.42 -13.70 -5.78
C MET A 219 10.96 -14.10 -4.38
N LEU A 220 11.48 -15.19 -3.82
CA LEU A 220 11.17 -15.61 -2.45
C LEU A 220 11.63 -14.57 -1.43
N LYS A 221 12.79 -13.94 -1.64
CA LYS A 221 13.27 -12.85 -0.78
C LYS A 221 12.30 -11.67 -0.82
N ALA A 222 11.84 -11.26 -2.00
CA ALA A 222 10.87 -10.16 -2.11
C ALA A 222 9.54 -10.50 -1.42
N ILE A 223 9.06 -11.73 -1.56
CA ILE A 223 7.86 -12.22 -0.86
C ILE A 223 8.07 -12.20 0.67
N GLU A 224 9.23 -12.66 1.17
CA GLU A 224 9.54 -12.68 2.60
C GLU A 224 9.52 -11.28 3.21
N GLU A 225 10.14 -10.31 2.52
CA GLU A 225 10.27 -8.93 2.99
C GLU A 225 8.92 -8.20 3.11
N CYS A 226 7.89 -8.59 2.35
CA CYS A 226 6.51 -8.09 2.53
C CYS A 226 5.97 -8.26 3.96
N LYS A 227 6.48 -9.22 4.74
CA LYS A 227 6.02 -9.48 6.12
C LYS A 227 6.45 -8.39 7.10
N LYS A 228 7.44 -7.58 6.75
CA LYS A 228 7.95 -6.50 7.60
C LYS A 228 7.08 -5.24 7.55
N GLU A 229 6.16 -5.17 6.58
CA GLU A 229 5.21 -4.07 6.44
C GLU A 229 4.26 -4.02 7.64
N GLN A 230 4.14 -2.84 8.26
CA GLN A 230 3.28 -2.65 9.43
C GLN A 230 1.79 -2.74 9.06
N SER A 231 1.43 -2.22 7.89
CA SER A 231 0.05 -2.24 7.40
C SER A 231 -0.21 -3.51 6.59
N ALA A 232 -1.12 -4.35 7.07
CA ALA A 232 -1.57 -5.53 6.34
C ALA A 232 -2.13 -5.18 4.95
N ARG A 233 -2.77 -4.02 4.79
CA ARG A 233 -3.28 -3.55 3.49
C ARG A 233 -2.14 -3.22 2.53
N THR A 234 -1.10 -2.54 3.02
CA THR A 234 0.10 -2.21 2.24
C THR A 234 0.85 -3.48 1.85
N ALA A 235 1.05 -4.41 2.80
CA ALA A 235 1.66 -5.72 2.55
C ALA A 235 0.97 -6.48 1.41
N LYS A 236 -0.37 -6.58 1.44
CA LYS A 236 -1.16 -7.25 0.39
C LYS A 236 -1.00 -6.57 -0.98
N ARG A 237 -0.97 -5.23 -1.01
CA ARG A 237 -0.77 -4.46 -2.24
C ARG A 237 0.61 -4.72 -2.83
N ILE A 238 1.66 -4.66 -2.00
CA ILE A 238 3.04 -4.90 -2.41
C ILE A 238 3.22 -6.33 -2.90
N LEU A 239 2.75 -7.33 -2.15
CA LEU A 239 2.81 -8.74 -2.53
C LEU A 239 2.10 -8.97 -3.88
N SER A 240 0.96 -8.34 -4.09
CA SER A 240 0.26 -8.37 -5.37
C SER A 240 1.09 -7.79 -6.52
N THR A 241 1.80 -6.67 -6.31
CA THR A 241 2.67 -6.07 -7.33
C THR A 241 3.86 -6.96 -7.65
N ILE A 242 4.49 -7.57 -6.64
CA ILE A 242 5.63 -8.48 -6.83
C ILE A 242 5.23 -9.66 -7.72
N LEU A 243 4.10 -10.30 -7.45
CA LEU A 243 3.63 -11.44 -8.24
C LEU A 243 3.15 -11.06 -9.64
N GLN A 244 2.76 -9.81 -9.89
CA GLN A 244 2.51 -9.33 -11.26
C GLN A 244 3.80 -9.33 -12.10
N HIS A 245 4.94 -9.07 -11.46
CA HIS A 245 6.27 -9.08 -12.08
C HIS A 245 6.93 -10.47 -12.10
N ALA A 246 6.38 -11.46 -11.39
CA ALA A 246 6.85 -12.83 -11.49
C ALA A 246 6.61 -13.39 -12.90
N SER A 247 7.55 -14.20 -13.37
CA SER A 247 7.40 -14.92 -14.63
C SER A 247 6.28 -15.97 -14.54
N GLU A 248 5.77 -16.42 -15.69
CA GLU A 248 4.80 -17.53 -15.72
C GLU A 248 5.39 -18.83 -15.16
N ARG A 249 6.71 -19.02 -15.29
CA ARG A 249 7.43 -20.14 -14.68
C ARG A 249 7.32 -20.10 -13.16
N LEU A 250 7.67 -18.97 -12.53
CA LEU A 250 7.59 -18.83 -11.07
C LEU A 250 6.14 -18.83 -10.54
N LYS A 251 5.17 -18.41 -11.34
CA LYS A 251 3.73 -18.53 -11.01
C LYS A 251 3.22 -19.98 -11.08
N ASP A 252 3.94 -20.88 -11.74
CA ASP A 252 3.70 -22.32 -11.76
C ASP A 252 4.53 -23.07 -10.70
N GLU A 253 5.55 -22.43 -10.14
CA GLU A 253 6.36 -22.99 -9.06
C GLU A 253 5.57 -23.04 -7.74
N ARG A 254 5.27 -24.26 -7.30
CA ARG A 254 4.49 -24.52 -6.08
C ARG A 254 5.10 -23.86 -4.85
N GLY A 255 6.42 -23.90 -4.70
CA GLY A 255 7.12 -23.34 -3.54
C GLY A 255 6.93 -21.83 -3.41
N VAL A 256 7.14 -21.10 -4.52
CA VAL A 256 6.94 -19.64 -4.60
C VAL A 256 5.49 -19.28 -4.31
N MET A 257 4.54 -19.96 -4.97
CA MET A 257 3.13 -19.65 -4.79
C MET A 257 2.63 -19.97 -3.38
N LEU A 258 3.06 -21.07 -2.75
CA LEU A 258 2.69 -21.37 -1.36
C LEU A 258 3.27 -20.34 -0.37
N ALA A 259 4.51 -19.88 -0.59
CA ALA A 259 5.11 -18.83 0.24
C ALA A 259 4.32 -17.52 0.19
N ALA A 260 3.80 -17.15 -0.99
CA ALA A 260 2.92 -16.01 -1.15
C ALA A 260 1.52 -16.25 -0.58
N ILE A 261 0.92 -17.41 -0.84
CA ILE A 261 -0.43 -17.79 -0.36
C ILE A 261 -0.48 -17.76 1.17
N GLN A 262 0.60 -18.18 1.84
CA GLN A 262 0.70 -18.10 3.30
C GLN A 262 0.59 -16.67 3.82
N GLN A 263 0.73 -15.63 3.01
CA GLN A 263 0.56 -14.23 3.44
C GLN A 263 -0.82 -13.69 3.06
N ASP A 264 -1.30 -13.99 1.86
CA ASP A 264 -2.62 -13.58 1.38
C ASP A 264 -3.17 -14.62 0.39
N GLY A 265 -4.29 -15.28 0.72
CA GLY A 265 -4.87 -16.30 -0.15
C GLY A 265 -5.32 -15.74 -1.50
N MET A 266 -5.62 -14.45 -1.60
CA MET A 266 -6.06 -13.80 -2.84
C MET A 266 -5.02 -13.83 -3.96
N VAL A 267 -3.74 -14.09 -3.63
CA VAL A 267 -2.68 -14.22 -4.62
C VAL A 267 -2.82 -15.45 -5.52
N LEU A 268 -3.69 -16.40 -5.16
CA LEU A 268 -4.05 -17.54 -6.02
C LEU A 268 -4.46 -17.11 -7.45
N ARG A 269 -4.98 -15.89 -7.62
CA ARG A 269 -5.29 -15.30 -8.93
C ARG A 269 -4.10 -15.20 -9.89
N TYR A 270 -2.89 -15.13 -9.35
CA TYR A 270 -1.66 -15.04 -10.14
C TYR A 270 -1.08 -16.42 -10.47
N ALA A 271 -1.51 -17.46 -9.78
CA ALA A 271 -0.99 -18.80 -10.00
C ALA A 271 -1.35 -19.32 -11.40
N SER A 272 -0.54 -20.26 -11.89
CA SER A 272 -0.86 -20.99 -13.12
C SER A 272 -2.21 -21.70 -13.03
N ASN A 273 -2.77 -22.08 -14.19
CA ASN A 273 -4.00 -22.87 -14.20
C ASN A 273 -3.81 -24.24 -13.53
N ALA A 274 -2.60 -24.82 -13.62
CA ALA A 274 -2.29 -26.10 -12.98
C ALA A 274 -2.37 -25.99 -11.45
N LEU A 275 -1.77 -24.95 -10.87
CA LEU A 275 -1.86 -24.71 -9.42
C LEU A 275 -3.25 -24.28 -8.97
N ARG A 276 -4.03 -23.59 -9.80
CA ARG A 276 -5.45 -23.30 -9.53
C ARG A 276 -6.36 -24.54 -9.62
N GLN A 277 -5.88 -25.63 -10.22
CA GLN A 277 -6.52 -26.95 -10.23
C GLN A 277 -5.89 -27.91 -9.20
N ASP A 278 -4.85 -27.49 -8.48
CA ASP A 278 -4.24 -28.27 -7.42
C ASP A 278 -5.04 -28.08 -6.13
N ARG A 279 -5.71 -29.14 -5.70
CA ARG A 279 -6.58 -29.13 -4.52
C ARG A 279 -5.86 -28.66 -3.25
N GLN A 280 -4.62 -29.07 -3.01
CA GLN A 280 -3.89 -28.66 -1.81
C GLN A 280 -3.52 -27.16 -1.86
N CYS A 281 -3.13 -26.65 -3.03
CA CYS A 281 -2.83 -25.24 -3.24
C CYS A 281 -4.08 -24.37 -3.03
N VAL A 282 -5.22 -24.78 -3.60
CA VAL A 282 -6.51 -24.11 -3.43
C VAL A 282 -6.97 -24.15 -1.97
N MET A 283 -6.86 -25.29 -1.29
CA MET A 283 -7.18 -25.40 0.14
C MET A 283 -6.31 -24.46 0.98
N ALA A 284 -5.01 -24.39 0.73
CA ALA A 284 -4.11 -23.48 1.45
C ALA A 284 -4.52 -22.01 1.26
N ALA A 285 -4.90 -21.62 0.04
CA ALA A 285 -5.40 -20.28 -0.24
C ALA A 285 -6.74 -19.99 0.44
N ALA A 286 -7.68 -20.93 0.37
CA ALA A 286 -9.00 -20.83 0.98
C ALA A 286 -8.94 -20.74 2.51
N SER A 287 -8.07 -21.53 3.16
CA SER A 287 -7.84 -21.44 4.61
C SER A 287 -7.21 -20.14 5.06
N ARG A 288 -6.42 -19.49 4.19
CA ARG A 288 -5.84 -18.19 4.51
C ARG A 288 -6.80 -17.04 4.26
N THR A 289 -7.55 -17.10 3.17
CA THR A 289 -8.49 -16.07 2.74
C THR A 289 -9.64 -16.75 2.01
N PRO A 290 -10.78 -17.01 2.68
CA PRO A 290 -11.90 -17.78 2.13
C PRO A 290 -12.37 -17.34 0.74
N GLU A 291 -12.32 -16.04 0.48
CA GLU A 291 -12.72 -15.43 -0.79
C GLU A 291 -11.81 -15.84 -1.97
N ALA A 292 -10.59 -16.33 -1.70
CA ALA A 292 -9.67 -16.84 -2.71
C ALA A 292 -10.23 -18.03 -3.49
N LEU A 293 -11.21 -18.74 -2.92
CA LEU A 293 -11.87 -19.87 -3.53
C LEU A 293 -12.49 -19.53 -4.90
N LYS A 294 -12.81 -18.26 -5.16
CA LYS A 294 -13.31 -17.79 -6.45
C LYS A 294 -12.31 -17.92 -7.61
N TYR A 295 -11.02 -18.04 -7.31
CA TYR A 295 -9.94 -18.25 -8.29
C TYR A 295 -9.64 -19.72 -8.54
N ALA A 296 -10.27 -20.64 -7.79
CA ALA A 296 -10.09 -22.07 -7.98
C ALA A 296 -10.70 -22.53 -9.32
N LEU A 297 -10.00 -23.43 -10.00
CA LEU A 297 -10.42 -24.02 -11.28
C LEU A 297 -10.76 -25.50 -11.10
N GLY A 298 -11.28 -26.14 -12.15
CA GLY A 298 -11.61 -27.57 -12.12
C GLY A 298 -12.77 -27.95 -11.19
N GLY A 299 -13.62 -26.99 -10.82
CA GLY A 299 -14.72 -27.21 -9.87
C GLY A 299 -14.29 -27.22 -8.41
N LEU A 300 -13.01 -26.93 -8.10
CA LEU A 300 -12.51 -26.89 -6.74
C LEU A 300 -13.12 -25.77 -5.88
N ASN A 301 -13.76 -24.78 -6.50
CA ASN A 301 -14.56 -23.79 -5.79
C ASN A 301 -15.85 -24.38 -5.17
N GLN A 302 -16.22 -25.61 -5.51
CA GLN A 302 -17.34 -26.35 -4.93
C GLN A 302 -16.89 -27.70 -4.34
N ASP A 303 -15.59 -27.96 -4.31
CA ASP A 303 -15.03 -29.14 -3.67
C ASP A 303 -15.25 -29.06 -2.16
N GLN A 304 -15.69 -30.17 -1.56
CA GLN A 304 -16.10 -30.20 -0.15
C GLN A 304 -14.93 -29.80 0.77
N ASP A 305 -13.72 -30.28 0.50
CA ASP A 305 -12.57 -30.02 1.36
C ASP A 305 -12.07 -28.59 1.19
N CYS A 306 -12.16 -28.02 -0.02
CA CYS A 306 -11.90 -26.60 -0.24
C CYS A 306 -12.94 -25.71 0.47
N LEU A 307 -14.21 -26.12 0.51
CA LEU A 307 -15.26 -25.40 1.24
C LEU A 307 -15.09 -25.50 2.76
N ILE A 308 -14.67 -26.67 3.28
CA ILE A 308 -14.27 -26.83 4.69
C ILE A 308 -13.08 -25.94 5.00
N ALA A 309 -12.05 -25.96 4.15
CA ALA A 309 -10.86 -25.12 4.28
C ALA A 309 -11.21 -23.62 4.32
N ALA A 310 -12.19 -23.18 3.53
CA ALA A 310 -12.70 -21.81 3.52
C ALA A 310 -13.60 -21.46 4.73
N GLY A 311 -13.94 -22.42 5.59
CA GLY A 311 -14.91 -22.23 6.66
C GLY A 311 -16.37 -22.11 6.17
N LEU A 312 -16.66 -22.49 4.92
CA LEU A 312 -18.00 -22.45 4.32
C LEU A 312 -18.78 -23.75 4.51
N TRP A 313 -18.12 -24.83 4.95
CA TRP A 313 -18.72 -26.14 5.15
C TRP A 313 -18.23 -26.79 6.46
N ASP A 314 -19.05 -27.65 7.06
CA ASP A 314 -18.71 -28.34 8.31
C ASP A 314 -18.00 -29.66 8.03
N ASP A 315 -16.91 -29.91 8.75
CA ASP A 315 -16.20 -31.19 8.69
C ASP A 315 -16.95 -32.27 9.49
N GLN A 316 -17.78 -33.04 8.78
CA GLN A 316 -18.54 -34.16 9.36
C GLN A 316 -17.67 -35.39 9.68
N SER A 317 -16.38 -35.40 9.31
CA SER A 317 -15.50 -36.55 9.50
C SER A 317 -14.95 -36.68 10.94
N THR A 318 -15.03 -35.60 11.72
CA THR A 318 -14.61 -35.56 13.13
C THR A 318 -15.69 -36.05 14.11
N ILE A 319 -16.87 -36.39 13.60
CA ILE A 319 -18.02 -36.82 14.39
C ILE A 319 -18.10 -38.35 14.39
N ASN A 320 -18.09 -38.94 15.58
CA ASN A 320 -17.90 -40.37 15.80
C ASN A 320 -19.02 -41.21 15.12
N LYS A 321 -18.68 -42.00 14.10
CA LYS A 321 -19.63 -42.64 13.16
C LYS A 321 -20.67 -43.58 13.81
N GLU A 322 -20.44 -44.07 15.03
CA GLU A 322 -21.35 -44.98 15.73
C GLU A 322 -22.48 -44.26 16.51
N GLU A 323 -22.27 -43.02 16.95
CA GLU A 323 -23.34 -42.18 17.56
C GLU A 323 -24.18 -41.44 16.49
N VAL A 324 -23.68 -41.35 15.26
CA VAL A 324 -24.19 -40.50 14.17
C VAL A 324 -25.49 -40.97 13.55
N LYS A 325 -25.78 -42.28 13.49
CA LYS A 325 -27.03 -42.74 12.84
C LYS A 325 -28.31 -42.25 13.54
N THR A 326 -28.25 -41.99 14.85
CA THR A 326 -29.39 -41.50 15.64
C THR A 326 -29.27 -40.02 16.00
N HIS A 327 -28.06 -39.44 16.03
CA HIS A 327 -27.87 -38.02 16.35
C HIS A 327 -27.80 -37.08 15.14
N HIS A 328 -27.31 -37.47 13.94
CA HIS A 328 -27.22 -36.52 12.82
C HIS A 328 -28.54 -36.26 12.11
N GLU A 329 -29.33 -37.29 11.82
CA GLU A 329 -30.70 -37.09 11.34
C GLU A 329 -31.53 -36.33 12.39
N ALA A 330 -31.23 -36.48 13.69
CA ALA A 330 -31.91 -35.74 14.76
C ALA A 330 -31.41 -34.29 14.95
N VAL A 331 -30.11 -34.00 14.77
CA VAL A 331 -29.53 -32.64 14.88
C VAL A 331 -29.85 -31.82 13.64
N GLU A 332 -29.76 -32.39 12.43
CA GLU A 332 -30.14 -31.70 11.19
C GLU A 332 -31.67 -31.48 11.08
N HIS A 333 -32.47 -32.22 11.86
CA HIS A 333 -33.93 -32.04 11.94
C HIS A 333 -34.41 -31.18 13.12
N ASN A 334 -33.63 -31.02 14.20
CA ASN A 334 -34.03 -30.21 15.36
C ASN A 334 -33.34 -28.84 15.46
N SER A 335 -32.23 -28.61 14.75
CA SER A 335 -31.55 -27.32 14.72
C SER A 335 -32.23 -26.34 13.76
N PRO A 336 -32.48 -25.07 14.16
CA PRO A 336 -32.99 -24.05 13.25
C PRO A 336 -32.04 -23.84 12.06
N LYS A 337 -32.59 -23.81 10.85
CA LYS A 337 -31.80 -23.62 9.62
C LYS A 337 -31.79 -22.18 9.13
N ILE A 338 -30.59 -21.67 8.82
CA ILE A 338 -30.40 -20.37 8.18
C ILE A 338 -30.15 -20.59 6.69
N VAL A 339 -31.00 -20.04 5.84
CA VAL A 339 -30.85 -20.12 4.38
C VAL A 339 -30.25 -18.82 3.87
N LEU A 340 -29.04 -18.86 3.33
CA LEU A 340 -28.43 -17.68 2.72
C LEU A 340 -28.96 -17.45 1.30
N SER A 341 -29.31 -16.20 1.01
CA SER A 341 -29.67 -15.69 -0.31
C SER A 341 -28.64 -14.63 -0.71
N THR A 342 -27.54 -15.06 -1.34
CA THR A 342 -26.42 -14.20 -1.74
C THR A 342 -26.25 -14.15 -3.25
N ARG A 343 -25.51 -13.17 -3.79
CA ARG A 343 -25.07 -13.29 -5.18
C ARG A 343 -24.03 -14.41 -5.30
N PHE A 344 -23.87 -14.91 -6.53
CA PHE A 344 -22.81 -15.87 -6.83
C PHE A 344 -21.45 -15.22 -6.55
N SER A 345 -20.67 -15.74 -5.60
CA SER A 345 -19.36 -15.17 -5.22
C SER A 345 -18.16 -16.03 -5.61
N LEU A 346 -18.38 -17.28 -6.00
CA LEU A 346 -17.29 -18.24 -6.25
C LEU A 346 -16.80 -18.26 -7.70
N SER A 347 -17.14 -17.24 -8.49
CA SER A 347 -16.54 -17.04 -9.82
C SER A 347 -15.53 -15.90 -9.76
N GLU A 348 -14.47 -16.01 -10.55
CA GLU A 348 -13.33 -15.08 -10.55
C GLU A 348 -13.74 -13.60 -10.66
N ASN A 349 -14.79 -13.33 -11.45
CA ASN A 349 -15.30 -11.98 -11.72
C ASN A 349 -16.24 -11.43 -10.63
N CYS A 350 -16.50 -12.19 -9.57
CA CYS A 350 -17.40 -11.79 -8.50
C CYS A 350 -16.67 -11.14 -7.32
N THR A 351 -17.43 -10.38 -6.54
CA THR A 351 -17.02 -9.84 -5.23
C THR A 351 -16.85 -10.96 -4.20
N GLY A 352 -15.96 -10.74 -3.23
CA GLY A 352 -15.75 -11.66 -2.11
C GLY A 352 -16.85 -11.57 -1.04
N THR A 353 -17.69 -10.53 -1.09
CA THR A 353 -18.66 -10.13 -0.08
C THR A 353 -19.56 -11.25 0.43
N ALA A 354 -20.15 -12.07 -0.44
CA ALA A 354 -21.01 -13.15 0.04
C ALA A 354 -20.24 -14.25 0.77
N THR A 355 -19.01 -14.54 0.34
CA THR A 355 -18.13 -15.51 1.00
C THR A 355 -17.70 -14.98 2.36
N ASN A 356 -17.24 -13.72 2.40
CA ASN A 356 -16.90 -13.02 3.63
C ASN A 356 -18.05 -13.04 4.65
N PHE A 357 -19.25 -12.63 4.22
CA PHE A 357 -20.45 -12.64 5.05
C PHE A 357 -20.80 -14.03 5.58
N ALA A 358 -20.78 -15.05 4.71
CA ALA A 358 -21.14 -16.41 5.11
C ALA A 358 -20.18 -16.96 6.17
N VAL A 359 -18.88 -16.70 6.04
CA VAL A 359 -17.86 -17.11 7.01
C VAL A 359 -18.08 -16.38 8.35
N LEU A 360 -18.24 -15.05 8.34
CA LEU A 360 -18.47 -14.26 9.55
C LEU A 360 -19.75 -14.72 10.27
N LEU A 361 -20.83 -14.94 9.54
CA LEU A 361 -22.08 -15.42 10.11
C LEU A 361 -21.91 -16.78 10.78
N LYS A 362 -21.24 -17.72 10.11
CA LYS A 362 -21.07 -19.08 10.61
C LYS A 362 -20.21 -19.15 11.87
N HIS A 363 -19.19 -18.29 11.98
CA HIS A 363 -18.30 -18.24 13.14
C HIS A 363 -18.84 -17.40 14.29
N HIS A 364 -19.94 -16.65 14.10
CA HIS A 364 -20.53 -15.86 15.17
C HIS A 364 -21.00 -16.80 16.32
N PRO A 365 -20.64 -16.54 17.59
CA PRO A 365 -20.89 -17.46 18.71
C PRO A 365 -22.36 -17.90 18.91
N TYR A 366 -23.31 -16.98 18.69
CA TYR A 366 -24.75 -17.27 18.73
C TYR A 366 -25.23 -18.21 17.61
N ILE A 367 -24.51 -18.25 16.49
CA ILE A 367 -24.83 -19.08 15.32
C ILE A 367 -24.15 -20.45 15.43
N SER A 368 -22.87 -20.47 15.81
CA SER A 368 -22.07 -21.69 15.92
C SER A 368 -22.38 -22.55 17.15
N GLY A 369 -23.06 -22.01 18.16
CA GLY A 369 -23.42 -22.76 19.38
C GLY A 369 -22.25 -23.03 20.33
N GLU A 370 -21.10 -22.36 20.18
CA GLU A 370 -19.95 -22.49 21.09
C GLU A 370 -20.27 -22.06 22.53
N SER A 371 -21.20 -21.12 22.67
CA SER A 371 -21.89 -20.84 23.91
C SER A 371 -22.90 -21.95 24.18
N ARG A 372 -22.66 -22.84 25.17
CA ARG A 372 -23.55 -23.95 25.60
C ARG A 372 -25.00 -23.55 25.94
N LYS A 373 -25.39 -22.28 25.74
CA LYS A 373 -26.72 -21.71 25.99
C LYS A 373 -27.46 -21.27 24.73
N ASP A 374 -26.83 -21.30 23.55
CA ASP A 374 -27.38 -20.75 22.31
C ASP A 374 -27.75 -21.84 21.27
N ASN A 375 -28.62 -21.47 20.33
CA ASN A 375 -29.10 -22.35 19.27
C ASN A 375 -27.94 -22.77 18.35
N ASN A 376 -27.78 -24.07 18.12
CA ASN A 376 -26.83 -24.59 17.13
C ASN A 376 -27.45 -24.49 15.73
N PHE A 377 -27.24 -23.39 15.01
CA PHE A 377 -27.86 -23.17 13.71
C PHE A 377 -27.14 -23.92 12.59
N VAL A 378 -27.92 -24.48 11.66
CA VAL A 378 -27.37 -25.04 10.41
C VAL A 378 -27.43 -23.98 9.31
N VAL A 379 -26.28 -23.55 8.80
CA VAL A 379 -26.19 -22.53 7.75
C VAL A 379 -26.10 -23.18 6.37
N TYR A 380 -27.11 -22.96 5.53
CA TYR A 380 -27.08 -23.34 4.12
C TYR A 380 -26.52 -22.19 3.28
N SER A 381 -25.37 -22.42 2.66
CA SER A 381 -24.79 -21.53 1.64
C SER A 381 -25.11 -22.03 0.23
N PRO A 382 -25.88 -21.29 -0.59
CA PRO A 382 -26.26 -21.77 -1.91
C PRO A 382 -25.04 -21.94 -2.82
N ASN A 383 -23.98 -21.16 -2.62
CA ASN A 383 -22.77 -21.20 -3.44
C ASN A 383 -21.96 -22.51 -3.27
N ALA A 384 -22.13 -23.20 -2.14
CA ALA A 384 -21.47 -24.47 -1.84
C ALA A 384 -22.12 -25.69 -2.50
N PHE A 385 -23.32 -25.54 -3.08
CA PHE A 385 -24.04 -26.62 -3.76
C PHE A 385 -23.96 -26.49 -5.28
N GLU A 386 -24.10 -27.61 -5.99
CA GLU A 386 -24.20 -27.62 -7.44
C GLU A 386 -25.50 -26.93 -7.89
N LYS A 387 -25.41 -26.07 -8.91
CA LYS A 387 -26.49 -25.19 -9.35
C LYS A 387 -26.89 -25.44 -10.79
N ASP A 388 -27.22 -26.67 -11.09
CA ASP A 388 -27.90 -26.98 -12.33
C ASP A 388 -29.29 -26.32 -12.35
N THR A 389 -29.89 -26.13 -13.52
CA THR A 389 -31.14 -25.39 -13.67
C THR A 389 -32.02 -26.02 -14.75
N CYS A 390 -33.32 -26.10 -14.47
CA CYS A 390 -34.30 -26.36 -15.54
C CYS A 390 -34.69 -25.08 -16.31
N ASP A 391 -34.29 -23.90 -15.82
CA ASP A 391 -34.53 -22.61 -16.48
C ASP A 391 -33.39 -22.30 -17.47
N PRO A 392 -33.66 -22.21 -18.78
CA PRO A 392 -32.63 -21.90 -19.78
C PRO A 392 -32.04 -20.50 -19.62
N LYS A 393 -32.77 -19.57 -18.98
CA LYS A 393 -32.29 -18.21 -18.66
C LYS A 393 -31.77 -18.09 -17.23
N TRP A 394 -31.71 -19.19 -16.49
CA TRP A 394 -31.27 -19.33 -15.08
C TRP A 394 -32.10 -18.57 -14.03
N THR A 395 -32.44 -17.31 -14.30
CA THR A 395 -33.03 -16.35 -13.37
C THR A 395 -34.29 -15.67 -13.94
N SER A 396 -35.04 -16.37 -14.81
CA SER A 396 -36.29 -15.85 -15.34
C SER A 396 -37.41 -15.94 -14.30
N LEU A 397 -37.88 -14.78 -13.84
CA LEU A 397 -39.03 -14.64 -12.93
C LEU A 397 -40.32 -15.25 -13.48
N ASN A 398 -40.45 -15.32 -14.81
CA ASN A 398 -41.64 -15.83 -15.50
C ASN A 398 -41.53 -17.32 -15.82
N TRP A 399 -40.38 -17.96 -15.54
CA TRP A 399 -40.21 -19.39 -15.79
C TRP A 399 -41.11 -20.20 -14.86
N PRO A 400 -41.83 -21.23 -15.33
CA PRO A 400 -42.87 -21.92 -14.56
C PRO A 400 -42.36 -22.70 -13.34
N CYS A 401 -41.10 -23.15 -13.32
CA CYS A 401 -40.57 -23.87 -12.17
C CYS A 401 -40.56 -22.99 -10.90
N ARG A 402 -41.24 -23.47 -9.86
CA ARG A 402 -41.33 -22.87 -8.52
C ARG A 402 -40.45 -23.58 -7.49
N GLY A 403 -39.63 -24.54 -7.93
CA GLY A 403 -38.74 -25.31 -7.05
C GLY A 403 -39.43 -26.46 -6.33
N THR A 404 -40.58 -26.94 -6.82
CA THR A 404 -41.21 -28.18 -6.32
C THR A 404 -40.93 -29.34 -7.28
N CYS A 405 -41.15 -30.59 -6.85
CA CYS A 405 -41.07 -31.75 -7.73
C CYS A 405 -41.96 -31.58 -8.97
N ASP A 406 -43.19 -31.12 -8.77
CA ASP A 406 -44.20 -31.01 -9.83
C ASP A 406 -43.93 -29.87 -10.83
N THR A 407 -43.29 -28.79 -10.36
CA THR A 407 -43.02 -27.63 -11.22
C THR A 407 -41.63 -27.67 -11.85
N CYS A 408 -40.74 -28.54 -11.36
CA CYS A 408 -39.41 -28.69 -11.92
C CYS A 408 -39.48 -29.30 -13.33
N LEU A 409 -38.97 -28.58 -14.31
CA LEU A 409 -38.97 -29.00 -15.72
C LEU A 409 -37.69 -29.75 -16.13
N LYS A 410 -36.88 -30.21 -15.16
CA LYS A 410 -35.69 -31.01 -15.48
C LYS A 410 -36.11 -32.38 -16.02
N GLU A 411 -35.50 -32.80 -17.12
CA GLU A 411 -35.74 -34.07 -17.82
C GLU A 411 -35.01 -35.27 -17.17
N ASP A 412 -34.93 -35.28 -15.85
CA ASP A 412 -34.38 -36.40 -15.08
C ASP A 412 -35.27 -36.66 -13.85
N PRO A 413 -36.13 -37.70 -13.91
CA PRO A 413 -37.00 -38.07 -12.79
C PRO A 413 -36.23 -38.50 -11.53
N THR A 414 -35.00 -39.00 -11.67
CA THR A 414 -34.19 -39.51 -10.54
C THR A 414 -33.71 -38.39 -9.59
N LEU A 415 -33.82 -37.14 -10.04
CA LEU A 415 -33.49 -35.92 -9.31
C LEU A 415 -34.71 -35.25 -8.64
N LYS A 416 -35.93 -35.79 -8.83
CA LYS A 416 -37.20 -35.29 -8.25
C LYS A 416 -37.69 -36.17 -7.10
N THR A 417 -36.77 -36.57 -6.22
CA THR A 417 -36.99 -37.61 -5.20
C THR A 417 -37.46 -37.10 -3.82
N GLY A 418 -37.94 -35.86 -3.73
CA GLY A 418 -38.29 -35.23 -2.44
C GLY A 418 -37.09 -34.65 -1.69
N LYS A 419 -35.88 -35.15 -1.95
CA LYS A 419 -34.59 -34.63 -1.45
C LYS A 419 -33.68 -34.25 -2.62
N PRO A 420 -33.03 -33.08 -2.60
CA PRO A 420 -32.04 -32.68 -3.63
C PRO A 420 -30.85 -33.63 -3.67
N LYS A 421 -30.35 -33.87 -4.88
CA LYS A 421 -29.14 -34.66 -5.16
C LYS A 421 -28.17 -33.83 -6.00
N ARG A 422 -26.96 -34.34 -6.19
CA ARG A 422 -26.03 -33.82 -7.21
C ARG A 422 -26.75 -33.73 -8.56
N GLY A 423 -26.66 -32.58 -9.22
CA GLY A 423 -27.38 -32.25 -10.45
C GLY A 423 -28.82 -31.76 -10.26
N SER A 424 -29.39 -31.71 -9.05
CA SER A 424 -30.72 -31.14 -8.85
C SER A 424 -30.80 -29.67 -9.27
N CYS A 425 -31.97 -29.25 -9.75
CA CYS A 425 -32.23 -27.84 -10.10
C CYS A 425 -32.06 -26.93 -8.88
N TRP A 426 -31.35 -25.81 -9.03
CA TRP A 426 -31.08 -24.89 -7.92
C TRP A 426 -32.35 -24.39 -7.24
N ARG A 427 -33.44 -24.15 -7.99
CA ARG A 427 -34.74 -23.74 -7.41
C ARG A 427 -35.32 -24.80 -6.51
N TYR A 428 -35.19 -26.05 -6.93
CA TYR A 428 -35.65 -27.20 -6.18
C TYR A 428 -34.83 -27.38 -4.90
N SER A 429 -33.51 -27.33 -5.04
CA SER A 429 -32.58 -27.38 -3.90
C SER A 429 -32.84 -26.24 -2.91
N PHE A 430 -32.97 -25.01 -3.39
CA PHE A 430 -33.19 -23.83 -2.53
C PHE A 430 -34.54 -23.89 -1.81
N ARG A 431 -35.62 -24.24 -2.52
CA ARG A 431 -36.95 -24.37 -1.90
C ARG A 431 -36.98 -25.47 -0.83
N TYR A 432 -36.31 -26.59 -1.07
CA TYR A 432 -36.18 -27.65 -0.07
C TYR A 432 -35.53 -27.13 1.23
N GLN A 433 -34.48 -26.30 1.12
CA GLN A 433 -33.83 -25.71 2.28
C GLN A 433 -34.71 -24.68 3.00
N LEU A 434 -35.48 -23.89 2.26
CA LEU A 434 -36.48 -22.98 2.84
C LEU A 434 -37.58 -23.74 3.59
N GLN A 435 -38.03 -24.88 3.06
CA GLN A 435 -39.00 -25.73 3.76
C GLN A 435 -38.42 -26.24 5.08
N HIS A 436 -37.18 -26.74 5.09
CA HIS A 436 -36.49 -27.11 6.33
C HIS A 436 -36.34 -25.92 7.30
N ALA A 437 -36.04 -24.73 6.79
CA ALA A 437 -35.99 -23.53 7.64
C ALA A 437 -37.36 -23.24 8.26
N LYS A 438 -38.45 -23.31 7.51
CA LYS A 438 -39.79 -23.17 8.05
C LYS A 438 -40.07 -24.19 9.17
N ASP A 439 -39.80 -25.45 8.90
CA ASP A 439 -40.15 -26.55 9.81
C ASP A 439 -39.30 -26.55 11.10
N SER A 440 -38.13 -25.91 11.07
CA SER A 440 -37.19 -25.78 12.20
C SER A 440 -37.21 -24.42 12.90
N ASN A 441 -38.21 -23.56 12.62
CA ASN A 441 -38.24 -22.16 13.08
C ASN A 441 -36.95 -21.37 12.72
N GLY A 442 -36.35 -21.72 11.60
CA GLY A 442 -35.27 -21.01 10.94
C GLY A 442 -35.76 -19.83 10.08
N PHE A 443 -34.84 -19.24 9.33
CA PHE A 443 -35.09 -18.02 8.56
C PHE A 443 -34.16 -17.91 7.35
N MET A 444 -34.50 -17.01 6.44
CA MET A 444 -33.65 -16.64 5.31
C MET A 444 -32.89 -15.34 5.63
N VAL A 445 -31.60 -15.31 5.33
CA VAL A 445 -30.79 -14.09 5.34
C VAL A 445 -30.44 -13.73 3.91
N GLN A 446 -30.85 -12.54 3.48
CA GLN A 446 -30.63 -12.05 2.13
C GLN A 446 -29.63 -10.90 2.13
N VAL A 447 -28.51 -11.10 1.45
CA VAL A 447 -27.41 -10.11 1.37
C VAL A 447 -27.60 -9.23 0.15
N VAL A 448 -27.69 -7.91 0.37
CA VAL A 448 -27.86 -6.90 -0.67
C VAL A 448 -26.52 -6.24 -0.95
N GLU A 449 -25.99 -6.48 -2.15
CA GLU A 449 -24.66 -6.03 -2.56
C GLU A 449 -24.73 -4.86 -3.55
N PHE A 450 -23.68 -4.04 -3.59
CA PHE A 450 -23.52 -3.00 -4.60
C PHE A 450 -23.45 -3.59 -6.02
N ARG A 451 -23.95 -2.84 -6.99
CA ARG A 451 -23.89 -3.22 -8.41
C ARG A 451 -23.68 -2.01 -9.30
N GLU A 452 -22.79 -2.15 -10.27
CA GLU A 452 -22.70 -1.21 -11.38
C GLU A 452 -23.86 -1.39 -12.36
N ILE A 453 -24.58 -0.31 -12.61
CA ILE A 453 -25.64 -0.22 -13.60
C ILE A 453 -25.13 0.65 -14.76
N LYS A 454 -24.78 -0.02 -15.85
CA LYS A 454 -24.42 0.62 -17.11
C LYS A 454 -25.65 1.32 -17.68
N ARG A 455 -25.66 2.67 -17.73
CA ARG A 455 -26.68 3.41 -18.48
C ARG A 455 -26.53 3.11 -19.98
N ARG A 456 -27.66 2.95 -20.69
CA ARG A 456 -27.69 2.88 -22.16
C ARG A 456 -26.88 4.05 -22.73
N LYS A 457 -26.01 3.77 -23.70
CA LYS A 457 -25.16 4.73 -24.43
C LYS A 457 -26.02 5.88 -24.99
N VAL A 458 -26.21 6.96 -24.24
CA VAL A 458 -26.93 8.14 -24.77
C VAL A 458 -26.04 9.39 -24.82
N LYS A 459 -24.93 9.50 -24.09
CA LYS A 459 -23.95 10.61 -24.28
C LYS A 459 -22.52 10.17 -23.95
N ARG A 460 -21.52 10.82 -24.56
CA ARG A 460 -20.05 10.61 -24.40
C ARG A 460 -19.51 10.68 -22.95
N HIS A 461 -20.36 10.93 -21.95
CA HIS A 461 -20.01 11.04 -20.52
C HIS A 461 -21.04 10.34 -19.61
N ALA A 462 -21.55 9.17 -19.98
CA ALA A 462 -22.48 8.43 -19.12
C ALA A 462 -21.75 7.91 -17.86
N ARG A 463 -21.91 8.61 -16.74
CA ARG A 463 -21.46 8.16 -15.41
C ARG A 463 -22.14 6.84 -15.05
N THR A 464 -21.37 5.81 -14.71
CA THR A 464 -21.87 4.54 -14.16
C THR A 464 -22.58 4.82 -12.85
N ARG A 465 -23.79 4.28 -12.65
CA ARG A 465 -24.51 4.38 -11.38
C ARG A 465 -24.25 3.10 -10.59
N ILE A 466 -23.84 3.24 -9.34
CA ILE A 466 -23.68 2.11 -8.41
C ILE A 466 -24.85 2.16 -7.42
N GLU A 467 -25.54 1.04 -7.20
CA GLU A 467 -26.61 0.94 -6.20
C GLU A 467 -26.62 -0.43 -5.51
N ARG A 468 -27.09 -0.49 -4.26
CA ARG A 468 -27.37 -1.75 -3.55
C ARG A 468 -28.68 -2.31 -4.08
N CYS A 469 -28.64 -3.51 -4.65
CA CYS A 469 -29.85 -4.14 -5.19
C CYS A 469 -29.78 -5.65 -5.13
N LEU A 470 -30.93 -6.32 -5.22
CA LEU A 470 -30.98 -7.76 -5.40
C LEU A 470 -30.67 -8.16 -6.84
N GLY A 471 -30.14 -9.36 -7.02
CA GLY A 471 -30.16 -10.04 -8.31
C GLY A 471 -31.52 -10.65 -8.61
N LYS A 472 -31.82 -10.89 -9.89
CA LYS A 472 -33.07 -11.58 -10.31
C LYS A 472 -33.25 -12.96 -9.68
N GLY A 473 -32.17 -13.68 -9.41
CA GLY A 473 -32.20 -14.94 -8.67
C GLY A 473 -32.70 -14.75 -7.24
N GLN A 474 -32.14 -13.76 -6.54
CA GLN A 474 -32.55 -13.40 -5.18
C GLN A 474 -34.02 -12.92 -5.12
N GLU A 475 -34.53 -12.23 -6.15
CA GLU A 475 -35.95 -11.88 -6.24
C GLU A 475 -36.87 -13.12 -6.34
N ILE A 476 -36.41 -14.19 -7.01
CA ILE A 476 -37.12 -15.48 -7.03
C ILE A 476 -37.07 -16.13 -5.64
N GLU A 477 -35.92 -16.07 -4.98
CA GLU A 477 -35.71 -16.60 -3.62
C GLU A 477 -36.62 -15.88 -2.61
N THR A 478 -36.77 -14.57 -2.70
CA THR A 478 -37.75 -13.78 -1.92
C THR A 478 -39.17 -14.28 -2.12
N ARG A 479 -39.60 -14.52 -3.37
CA ARG A 479 -40.92 -15.08 -3.65
C ARG A 479 -41.10 -16.46 -3.02
N MET A 480 -40.10 -17.34 -3.15
CA MET A 480 -40.17 -18.68 -2.56
C MET A 480 -40.28 -18.65 -1.03
N ALA A 481 -39.52 -17.78 -0.37
CA ALA A 481 -39.58 -17.60 1.08
C ALA A 481 -40.96 -17.09 1.52
N ASN A 482 -41.50 -16.09 0.83
CA ASN A 482 -42.83 -15.56 1.11
C ASN A 482 -43.94 -16.60 0.87
N ASP A 483 -43.88 -17.37 -0.24
CA ASP A 483 -44.83 -18.45 -0.53
C ASP A 483 -44.84 -19.53 0.57
N LEU A 484 -43.69 -19.78 1.18
CA LEU A 484 -43.55 -20.75 2.27
C LEU A 484 -43.86 -20.15 3.64
N GLY A 485 -43.83 -18.82 3.80
CA GLY A 485 -43.92 -18.16 5.09
C GLY A 485 -42.64 -18.30 5.91
N VAL A 486 -41.48 -18.08 5.29
CA VAL A 486 -40.16 -18.05 5.96
C VAL A 486 -39.77 -16.59 6.21
N LYS A 487 -39.32 -16.27 7.43
CA LYS A 487 -38.87 -14.91 7.80
C LYS A 487 -37.65 -14.50 6.97
N ILE A 488 -37.66 -13.26 6.49
CA ILE A 488 -36.56 -12.68 5.71
C ILE A 488 -35.87 -11.58 6.52
N PHE A 489 -34.59 -11.76 6.80
CA PHE A 489 -33.69 -10.70 7.25
C PHE A 489 -32.85 -10.24 6.06
N ARG A 490 -32.93 -8.96 5.74
CA ARG A 490 -32.25 -8.36 4.59
C ARG A 490 -31.14 -7.45 5.09
N ILE A 491 -29.90 -7.86 4.87
CA ILE A 491 -28.73 -7.08 5.29
C ILE A 491 -28.06 -6.42 4.10
N TYR A 492 -27.76 -5.14 4.23
CA TYR A 492 -27.17 -4.31 3.18
C TYR A 492 -25.66 -4.18 3.39
N GLN A 493 -24.88 -4.39 2.32
CA GLN A 493 -23.44 -4.19 2.31
C GLN A 493 -23.07 -2.80 2.86
N PRO A 494 -22.02 -2.70 3.72
CA PRO A 494 -21.55 -1.41 4.25
C PRO A 494 -21.04 -0.46 3.15
N GLY A 495 -21.25 0.85 3.30
CA GLY A 495 -20.75 1.90 2.41
C GLY A 495 -21.72 3.08 2.17
N ASP A 496 -21.19 4.32 2.25
CA ASP A 496 -21.96 5.57 2.07
C ASP A 496 -22.09 5.97 0.59
N TYR A 497 -23.30 6.27 0.14
CA TYR A 497 -23.57 6.75 -1.21
C TYR A 497 -23.42 8.28 -1.28
N LYS A 498 -22.18 8.77 -1.44
CA LYS A 498 -21.89 10.21 -1.69
C LYS A 498 -21.13 10.50 -3.00
N GLY A 499 -21.35 9.71 -4.04
CA GLY A 499 -21.07 10.10 -5.43
C GLY A 499 -19.85 9.47 -6.10
N THR A 500 -20.05 9.08 -7.37
CA THR A 500 -19.11 8.86 -8.49
C THR A 500 -17.72 8.26 -8.26
N SER A 501 -17.47 7.50 -7.20
CA SER A 501 -16.14 6.93 -6.93
C SER A 501 -16.14 5.41 -7.00
N THR A 502 -15.28 4.84 -7.86
CA THR A 502 -14.94 3.41 -8.00
C THR A 502 -14.30 2.81 -6.75
N TYR A 503 -13.96 3.63 -5.75
CA TYR A 503 -13.33 3.21 -4.50
C TYR A 503 -14.30 2.56 -3.49
N MET A 504 -15.60 2.50 -3.80
CA MET A 504 -16.65 1.98 -2.90
C MET A 504 -16.87 0.46 -2.94
N LEU A 505 -16.23 -0.26 -3.87
CA LEU A 505 -16.32 -1.73 -3.97
C LEU A 505 -15.48 -2.49 -2.91
N GLY A 506 -14.91 -1.78 -1.93
CA GLY A 506 -13.94 -2.33 -0.97
C GLY A 506 -14.36 -2.32 0.50
N LEU A 507 -15.58 -1.87 0.83
CA LEU A 507 -16.12 -2.04 2.18
C LEU A 507 -16.83 -3.40 2.26
N GLU A 508 -16.27 -4.27 3.09
CA GLU A 508 -16.76 -5.62 3.35
C GLU A 508 -17.38 -5.68 4.75
N PHE A 509 -18.22 -6.69 4.99
CA PHE A 509 -18.84 -6.90 6.29
C PHE A 509 -17.79 -7.10 7.38
N ARG A 510 -18.11 -6.63 8.58
CA ARG A 510 -17.33 -6.86 9.80
C ARG A 510 -18.17 -7.64 10.82
N GLN A 511 -17.54 -8.02 11.92
CA GLN A 511 -18.21 -8.78 12.98
C GLN A 511 -19.40 -8.00 13.56
N GLU A 512 -19.29 -6.68 13.70
CA GLU A 512 -20.33 -5.80 14.24
C GLU A 512 -21.59 -5.78 13.36
N ASP A 513 -21.45 -6.03 12.05
CA ASP A 513 -22.58 -6.12 11.14
C ASP A 513 -23.37 -7.42 11.36
N ILE A 514 -22.66 -8.51 11.67
CA ILE A 514 -23.30 -9.79 12.04
C ILE A 514 -23.96 -9.66 13.42
N ASP A 515 -23.36 -8.96 14.36
CA ASP A 515 -23.94 -8.74 15.69
C ASP A 515 -25.31 -8.05 15.58
N ARG A 516 -25.44 -7.03 14.72
CA ARG A 516 -26.72 -6.35 14.45
C ARG A 516 -27.77 -7.27 13.84
N LEU A 517 -27.35 -8.13 12.91
CA LEU A 517 -28.24 -9.15 12.36
C LEU A 517 -28.73 -10.09 13.47
N VAL A 518 -27.82 -10.57 14.31
CA VAL A 518 -28.11 -11.47 15.42
C VAL A 518 -29.04 -10.81 16.45
N ASP A 519 -28.89 -9.52 16.73
CA ASP A 519 -29.79 -8.80 17.63
C ASP A 519 -31.22 -8.76 17.11
N LYS A 520 -31.40 -8.53 15.79
CA LYS A 520 -32.71 -8.58 15.14
C LYS A 520 -33.30 -9.99 15.13
N VAL A 521 -32.46 -11.01 14.96
CA VAL A 521 -32.87 -12.42 15.09
C VAL A 521 -33.35 -12.72 16.51
N LYS A 522 -32.60 -12.30 17.54
CA LYS A 522 -32.98 -12.45 18.96
C LYS A 522 -34.28 -11.71 19.30
N GLU A 523 -34.50 -10.52 18.76
CA GLU A 523 -35.77 -9.79 18.88
C GLU A 523 -36.93 -10.60 18.30
N TRP A 524 -36.76 -11.18 17.12
CA TRP A 524 -37.78 -11.99 16.46
C TRP A 524 -38.12 -13.26 17.25
N TYR A 525 -37.12 -13.99 17.76
CA TYR A 525 -37.35 -15.15 18.64
C TYR A 525 -38.05 -14.76 19.95
N ARG A 526 -37.69 -13.63 20.57
CA ARG A 526 -38.40 -13.10 21.76
C ARG A 526 -39.87 -12.79 21.44
N GLY A 527 -40.16 -12.35 20.22
CA GLY A 527 -41.50 -12.17 19.68
C GLY A 527 -42.22 -13.46 19.28
N LYS A 528 -41.71 -14.64 19.68
CA LYS A 528 -42.25 -15.97 19.33
C LYS A 528 -42.35 -16.22 17.83
N CYS A 529 -41.46 -15.61 17.04
CA CYS A 529 -41.39 -15.77 15.58
C CYS A 529 -42.65 -15.35 14.81
N LEU A 530 -43.48 -14.47 15.38
CA LEU A 530 -44.78 -14.10 14.78
C LEU A 530 -44.68 -13.00 13.72
N ASP A 531 -43.73 -12.08 13.85
CA ASP A 531 -43.53 -11.02 12.87
C ASP A 531 -42.84 -11.57 11.62
N MET A 532 -43.61 -11.77 10.55
CA MET A 532 -43.12 -12.27 9.27
C MET A 532 -42.78 -11.18 8.26
N THR A 533 -42.88 -9.89 8.64
CA THR A 533 -42.49 -8.79 7.75
C THR A 533 -40.99 -8.83 7.45
N GLU A 534 -40.59 -8.36 6.27
CA GLU A 534 -39.17 -8.29 5.94
C GLU A 534 -38.45 -7.31 6.87
N THR A 535 -37.33 -7.73 7.47
CA THR A 535 -36.53 -6.87 8.36
C THR A 535 -35.30 -6.38 7.63
N GLU A 536 -35.19 -5.06 7.44
CA GLU A 536 -34.03 -4.43 6.83
C GLU A 536 -32.96 -4.07 7.86
N ILE A 537 -31.70 -4.35 7.52
CA ILE A 537 -30.54 -4.16 8.39
C ILE A 537 -29.44 -3.47 7.57
N TYR A 538 -29.06 -2.27 7.99
CA TYR A 538 -28.00 -1.51 7.35
C TYR A 538 -26.74 -1.66 8.18
N ALA A 539 -25.68 -2.22 7.57
CA ALA A 539 -24.34 -2.17 8.14
C ALA A 539 -23.90 -0.70 8.31
N THR A 540 -23.24 -0.35 9.41
CA THR A 540 -22.84 1.03 9.67
C THR A 540 -21.70 1.47 8.76
N ASP A 541 -21.81 2.68 8.23
CA ASP A 541 -20.65 3.50 7.90
C ASP A 541 -20.07 4.01 9.22
N GLU A 542 -18.78 3.79 9.50
CA GLU A 542 -18.14 4.46 10.64
C GLU A 542 -18.12 5.97 10.38
N GLY A 543 -19.09 6.66 10.99
CA GLY A 543 -18.98 8.03 11.45
C GLY A 543 -18.87 8.04 12.97
N ALA A 544 -17.71 7.66 13.50
CA ALA A 544 -17.27 8.18 14.78
C ALA A 544 -16.55 9.51 14.50
N THR A 545 -17.24 10.60 14.83
CA THR A 545 -16.72 11.94 15.16
C THR A 545 -15.65 12.55 14.24
N SER A 546 -16.06 13.62 13.58
CA SER A 546 -15.22 14.79 13.31
C SER A 546 -14.52 15.26 14.59
N SER A 547 -13.28 14.88 14.78
CA SER A 547 -12.25 15.82 15.21
C SER A 547 -11.35 16.01 14.00
N GLU A 548 -11.27 17.26 13.55
CA GLU A 548 -10.26 17.74 12.61
C GLU A 548 -8.88 17.45 13.21
N GLU A 549 -8.34 16.27 12.94
CA GLU A 549 -6.90 16.13 12.77
C GLU A 549 -6.69 16.18 11.25
N GLU A 550 -6.32 17.37 10.78
CA GLU A 550 -5.55 17.50 9.55
C GLU A 550 -4.27 16.66 9.76
N GLU A 551 -4.36 15.36 9.44
CA GLU A 551 -3.17 14.61 9.04
C GLU A 551 -2.71 15.25 7.73
N GLU A 552 -1.80 16.20 7.89
CA GLU A 552 -0.85 16.62 6.87
C GLU A 552 -0.21 15.33 6.32
N THR A 553 -0.80 14.79 5.27
CA THR A 553 -0.13 13.82 4.41
C THR A 553 1.02 14.59 3.78
N SER A 554 2.21 14.48 4.36
CA SER A 554 3.43 14.84 3.65
C SER A 554 3.43 14.05 2.35
N GLU A 555 3.36 14.75 1.22
CA GLU A 555 3.53 14.24 -0.15
C GLU A 555 4.96 13.72 -0.40
N GLU A 556 5.48 12.91 0.52
CA GLU A 556 6.76 12.24 0.41
C GLU A 556 6.55 10.78 0.76
N GLU A 557 5.86 10.03 -0.11
CA GLU A 557 6.19 8.61 -0.31
C GLU A 557 5.66 8.07 -1.65
N ILE A 558 6.62 7.94 -2.56
CA ILE A 558 6.72 6.93 -3.62
C ILE A 558 5.87 7.16 -4.86
N ASP A 559 6.37 8.11 -5.65
CA ASP A 559 6.07 8.32 -7.07
C ASP A 559 6.70 7.23 -7.97
N LEU A 560 6.53 5.94 -7.64
CA LEU A 560 7.00 4.82 -8.48
C LEU A 560 6.12 4.59 -9.73
N LEU A 561 5.02 5.34 -9.89
CA LEU A 561 4.15 5.31 -11.06
C LEU A 561 4.56 6.30 -12.17
N TRP A 562 5.59 7.13 -11.94
CA TRP A 562 6.16 8.04 -12.96
C TRP A 562 7.30 7.44 -13.79
N VAL A 563 7.75 6.22 -13.50
CA VAL A 563 8.97 5.58 -14.07
C VAL A 563 8.91 5.31 -15.60
N LYS A 564 7.83 5.66 -16.31
CA LYS A 564 7.75 5.55 -17.79
C LYS A 564 7.44 6.84 -18.56
N LYS A 565 7.32 8.00 -17.91
CA LYS A 565 7.11 9.27 -18.62
C LYS A 565 8.05 10.34 -18.07
N THR A 566 8.87 10.89 -18.98
CA THR A 566 10.00 11.82 -18.77
C THR A 566 11.26 11.05 -18.33
N TRP A 567 12.35 10.99 -19.09
CA TRP A 567 13.00 12.02 -19.89
C TRP A 567 13.83 11.42 -21.04
N ARG A 568 13.61 11.92 -22.26
CA ARG A 568 14.64 11.97 -23.32
C ARG A 568 15.43 13.26 -23.08
N TRP A 569 16.58 13.18 -22.42
CA TRP A 569 17.63 14.19 -22.62
C TRP A 569 18.63 13.62 -23.60
N ARG A 570 18.65 14.22 -24.80
CA ARG A 570 19.81 14.20 -25.68
C ARG A 570 20.92 14.95 -24.94
N TYR A 571 22.02 14.27 -24.62
CA TYR A 571 23.28 14.97 -24.40
C TYR A 571 23.82 15.45 -25.77
N PRO A 572 24.52 16.60 -25.82
CA PRO A 572 25.30 17.00 -26.99
C PRO A 572 26.42 16.01 -27.31
#